data_AF-A0A8J8EAC0-F1
#
_entry.id   AF-A0A8J8EAC0-F1
#
_cell.length_a   1.000
_cell.length_b   1.000
_cell.length_c   1.000
_cell.angle_alpha   90.00
_cell.angle_beta   90.00
_cell.angle_gamma   90.00
#
_symmetry.space_group_name_H-M   'P 1'
#
loop_
_entity.id
_entity.type
_entity.pdbx_description
1 polymer ?
#
loop_
_entity_poly.entity_id
_entity_poly.type
_entity_poly.pdbx_seq_one_letter_code
_entity_poly.pdbx_strand_id
1 'polypeptide(L)'
;MINEILNLLGSVVLLTAFFMLTESYMHSLIDAVAFQSVLIGLIIGIVGWEKRIPELIILGGITIAFRALLIPWLLQRDVRKERIWRGREIKTTHHAIVLGLIVAVLAYFLYIPVYKATNDWSGVIAFVLLFLSMLIIASRRNALAQIVGYLSEENALLYLAVMLSPMPMVLEFGILLDMIAFVLLAVVLGAEKRYGPLEVEELVG
;
A
#
# COMPACT_ATOMS: atom_id res chain seq x y z
N MET A 1 15.87 -1.13 21.02
CA MET A 1 16.42 -1.62 19.74
C MET A 1 15.35 -2.12 18.76
N ILE A 2 14.65 -3.24 18.99
CA ILE A 2 13.67 -3.76 17.99
C ILE A 2 12.55 -2.75 17.71
N ASN A 3 11.93 -2.17 18.75
CA ASN A 3 10.91 -1.13 18.58
C ASN A 3 11.41 0.12 17.83
N GLU A 4 12.68 0.51 18.00
CA GLU A 4 13.26 1.64 17.28
C GLU A 4 13.43 1.32 15.79
N ILE A 5 13.82 0.07 15.47
CA ILE A 5 13.91 -0.42 14.09
C ILE A 5 12.51 -0.45 13.46
N LEU A 6 11.50 -0.97 14.16
CA LEU A 6 10.12 -0.99 13.68
C LEU A 6 9.57 0.41 13.43
N ASN A 7 9.81 1.35 14.35
CA ASN A 7 9.40 2.75 14.18
C ASN A 7 10.13 3.42 13.01
N LEU A 8 11.43 3.14 12.83
CA LEU A 8 12.19 3.63 11.69
C LEU A 8 11.62 3.09 10.37
N LEU A 9 11.40 1.77 10.27
CA LEU A 9 10.81 1.15 9.08
C LEU A 9 9.41 1.71 8.80
N GLY A 10 8.56 1.82 9.82
CA GLY A 10 7.23 2.41 9.69
C GLY A 10 7.26 3.88 9.23
N SER A 11 8.23 4.67 9.70
CA SER A 11 8.43 6.04 9.25
C SER A 11 8.85 6.09 7.77
N VAL A 12 9.75 5.20 7.34
CA VAL A 12 10.14 5.10 5.92
C VAL A 12 8.95 4.67 5.06
N VAL A 13 8.12 3.74 5.55
CA VAL A 13 6.87 3.35 4.89
C VAL A 13 5.93 4.55 4.69
N LEU A 14 5.76 5.41 5.70
CA LEU A 14 4.98 6.64 5.55
C LEU A 14 5.59 7.60 4.52
N LEU A 15 6.92 7.78 4.53
CA LEU A 15 7.61 8.61 3.54
C LEU A 15 7.39 8.09 2.11
N THR A 16 7.39 6.77 1.92
CA THR A 16 7.08 6.19 0.59
C THR A 16 5.64 6.50 0.15
N ALA A 17 4.67 6.56 1.06
CA ALA A 17 3.30 6.97 0.72
C ALA A 17 3.20 8.44 0.32
N PHE A 18 3.90 9.33 1.03
CA PHE A 18 4.00 10.74 0.62
C PHE A 18 4.69 10.90 -0.74
N PHE A 19 5.75 10.13 -0.99
CA PHE A 19 6.40 10.09 -2.29
C PHE A 19 5.38 9.65 -3.37
N MET A 20 4.69 8.53 -3.16
CA MET A 20 3.66 8.03 -4.08
C MET A 20 2.52 9.03 -4.31
N LEU A 21 2.15 9.85 -3.32
CA LEU A 21 1.13 10.88 -3.49
C LEU A 21 1.55 11.98 -4.48
N THR A 22 2.85 12.29 -4.55
CA THR A 22 3.40 13.32 -5.44
C THR A 22 3.89 12.77 -6.78
N GLU A 23 4.18 11.48 -6.83
CA GLU A 23 4.80 10.87 -8.00
C GLU A 23 3.85 10.87 -9.20
N SER A 24 4.33 11.31 -10.35
CA SER A 24 3.51 11.47 -11.56
C SER A 24 3.80 10.39 -12.60
N TYR A 25 4.89 9.65 -12.45
CA TYR A 25 5.29 8.61 -13.39
C TYR A 25 4.92 7.22 -12.88
N MET A 26 4.20 6.47 -13.71
CA MET A 26 3.71 5.13 -13.37
C MET A 26 4.85 4.17 -12.98
N HIS A 27 5.99 4.24 -13.67
CA HIS A 27 7.16 3.41 -13.33
C HIS A 27 7.66 3.65 -11.91
N SER A 28 7.89 4.92 -11.55
CA SER A 28 8.32 5.31 -10.21
C SER A 28 7.28 4.98 -9.15
N LEU A 29 5.99 5.07 -9.48
CA LEU A 29 4.89 4.72 -8.59
C LEU A 29 4.89 3.20 -8.27
N ILE A 30 5.09 2.37 -9.30
CA ILE A 30 5.18 0.90 -9.14
C ILE A 30 6.44 0.52 -8.34
N ASP A 31 7.58 1.16 -8.61
CA ASP A 31 8.81 0.90 -7.84
C ASP A 31 8.66 1.31 -6.37
N ALA A 32 7.96 2.42 -6.10
CA ALA A 32 7.71 2.88 -4.75
C ALA A 32 6.82 1.92 -3.94
N VAL A 33 5.73 1.40 -4.53
CA VAL A 33 4.88 0.42 -3.82
C VAL A 33 5.57 -0.93 -3.65
N ALA A 34 6.43 -1.32 -4.60
CA ALA A 34 7.28 -2.50 -4.46
C ALA A 34 8.22 -2.34 -3.25
N PHE A 35 8.92 -1.21 -3.16
CA PHE A 35 9.79 -0.90 -2.04
C PHE A 35 9.02 -0.82 -0.71
N GLN A 36 7.85 -0.18 -0.69
CA GLN A 36 6.99 -0.15 0.48
C GLN A 36 6.58 -1.55 0.94
N SER A 37 6.26 -2.45 0.00
CA SER A 37 5.91 -3.84 0.28
C SER A 37 7.08 -4.64 0.88
N VAL A 38 8.32 -4.36 0.44
CA VAL A 38 9.53 -4.95 1.08
C VAL A 38 9.60 -4.52 2.55
N LEU A 39 9.42 -3.23 2.82
CA LEU A 39 9.48 -2.70 4.19
C LEU A 39 8.41 -3.31 5.09
N ILE A 40 7.19 -3.47 4.59
CA ILE A 40 6.11 -4.16 5.32
C ILE A 40 6.48 -5.61 5.58
N GLY A 41 6.95 -6.36 4.57
CA GLY A 41 7.37 -7.75 4.78
C GLY A 41 8.49 -7.89 5.82
N LEU A 42 9.43 -6.94 5.86
CA LEU A 42 10.47 -6.87 6.90
C LEU A 42 9.88 -6.59 8.29
N ILE A 43 8.95 -5.62 8.41
CA ILE A 43 8.25 -5.33 9.67
C ILE A 43 7.55 -6.59 10.18
N ILE A 44 6.81 -7.28 9.32
CA ILE A 44 6.08 -8.51 9.67
C ILE A 44 7.03 -9.61 10.11
N GLY A 45 8.13 -9.81 9.38
CA GLY A 45 9.15 -10.79 9.72
C GLY A 45 9.84 -10.49 11.06
N ILE A 46 10.16 -9.23 11.34
CA ILE A 46 10.77 -8.80 12.62
C ILE A 46 9.78 -9.02 13.77
N VAL A 47 8.52 -8.63 13.60
CA VAL A 47 7.48 -8.86 14.62
C VAL A 47 7.27 -10.36 14.85
N GLY A 48 7.28 -11.17 13.78
CA GLY A 48 7.18 -12.62 13.87
C GLY A 48 8.35 -13.25 14.63
N TRP A 49 9.56 -12.77 14.36
CA TRP A 49 10.76 -13.19 15.10
C TRP A 49 10.67 -12.82 16.58
N GLU A 50 10.28 -11.59 16.90
CA GLU A 50 10.15 -11.10 18.28
C GLU A 50 9.07 -11.86 19.06
N LYS A 51 7.89 -12.05 18.46
CA LYS A 51 6.77 -12.78 19.08
C LYS A 51 6.94 -14.30 19.05
N ARG A 52 7.99 -14.82 18.39
CA ARG A 52 8.23 -16.26 18.13
C ARG A 52 7.07 -16.96 17.41
N ILE A 53 6.50 -16.28 16.45
CA ILE A 53 5.38 -16.75 15.62
C ILE A 53 5.93 -17.02 14.21
N PRO A 54 6.24 -18.28 13.85
CA PRO A 54 6.82 -18.59 12.54
C PRO A 54 5.87 -18.25 11.38
N GLU A 55 4.56 -18.29 11.61
CA GLU A 55 3.54 -17.93 10.62
C GLU A 55 3.68 -16.49 10.14
N LEU A 56 4.10 -15.57 11.01
CA LEU A 56 4.39 -14.18 10.63
C LEU A 56 5.65 -14.07 9.77
N ILE A 57 6.68 -14.87 10.05
CA ILE A 57 7.91 -14.86 9.24
C ILE A 57 7.59 -15.36 7.83
N ILE A 58 6.79 -16.43 7.74
CA ILE A 58 6.29 -16.95 6.46
C ILE A 58 5.44 -15.90 5.75
N LEU A 59 4.49 -15.26 6.47
CA LEU A 59 3.65 -14.21 5.93
C LEU A 59 4.49 -13.05 5.37
N GLY A 60 5.50 -12.58 6.11
CA GLY A 60 6.42 -11.54 5.65
C GLY A 60 7.16 -11.94 4.37
N GLY A 61 7.61 -13.20 4.28
CA GLY A 61 8.20 -13.77 3.07
C GLY A 61 7.23 -13.79 1.88
N ILE A 62 5.98 -14.21 2.11
CA ILE A 62 4.91 -14.22 1.10
C ILE A 62 4.61 -12.80 0.63
N THR A 63 4.49 -11.84 1.55
CA THR A 63 4.26 -10.43 1.24
C THR A 63 5.36 -9.89 0.33
N ILE A 64 6.64 -10.19 0.59
CA ILE A 64 7.74 -9.78 -0.29
C ILE A 64 7.63 -10.48 -1.65
N ALA A 65 7.47 -11.80 -1.67
CA ALA A 65 7.42 -12.56 -2.92
C ALA A 65 6.27 -12.14 -3.83
N PHE A 66 5.07 -11.96 -3.29
CA PHE A 66 3.88 -11.59 -4.06
C PHE A 66 3.82 -10.08 -4.31
N ARG A 67 3.88 -9.26 -3.26
CA ARG A 67 3.58 -7.81 -3.37
C ARG A 67 4.78 -6.96 -3.77
N ALA A 68 6.01 -7.36 -3.43
CA ALA A 68 7.20 -6.61 -3.83
C ALA A 68 7.81 -7.09 -5.15
N LEU A 69 7.56 -8.34 -5.57
CA LEU A 69 8.16 -8.90 -6.77
C LEU A 69 7.11 -9.24 -7.84
N LEU A 70 6.17 -10.15 -7.56
CA LEU A 70 5.24 -10.66 -8.56
C LEU A 70 4.31 -9.57 -9.11
N ILE A 71 3.58 -8.86 -8.25
CA ILE A 71 2.60 -7.85 -8.66
C ILE A 71 3.28 -6.67 -9.38
N PRO A 72 4.36 -6.07 -8.84
CA PRO A 72 5.07 -4.98 -9.52
C PRO A 72 5.63 -5.42 -10.87
N TRP A 73 6.14 -6.65 -10.97
CA TRP A 73 6.63 -7.18 -12.25
C TRP A 73 5.51 -7.30 -13.29
N LEU A 74 4.33 -7.77 -12.90
CA LEU A 74 3.16 -7.84 -13.78
C LEU A 74 2.74 -6.44 -14.27
N LEU A 75 2.67 -5.48 -13.36
CA LEU A 75 2.34 -4.08 -13.69
C LEU A 75 3.39 -3.47 -14.63
N GLN A 76 4.67 -3.58 -14.31
CA GLN A 76 5.74 -3.04 -15.14
C GLN A 76 5.76 -3.65 -16.54
N ARG A 77 5.50 -4.96 -16.66
CA ARG A 77 5.48 -5.65 -17.95
C ARG A 77 4.46 -5.06 -18.90
N ASP A 78 3.29 -4.69 -18.42
CA ASP A 78 2.21 -4.16 -19.26
C ASP A 78 2.37 -2.64 -19.46
N VAL A 79 2.85 -1.89 -18.47
CA VAL A 79 3.24 -0.47 -18.61
C VAL A 79 4.34 -0.27 -19.67
N ARG A 80 5.35 -1.15 -19.74
CA ARG A 80 6.47 -1.04 -20.71
C ARG A 80 6.02 -1.19 -22.17
N LYS A 81 4.87 -1.81 -22.44
CA LYS A 81 4.43 -2.11 -23.80
C LYS A 81 3.70 -0.96 -24.47
N GLU A 82 3.07 -0.08 -23.71
CA GLU A 82 2.26 1.00 -24.30
C GLU A 82 2.89 2.37 -24.12
N ARG A 83 2.94 3.14 -25.22
CA ARG A 83 3.48 4.51 -25.23
C ARG A 83 2.65 5.48 -24.39
N ILE A 84 1.39 5.15 -24.13
CA ILE A 84 0.41 6.01 -23.45
C ILE A 84 0.82 6.22 -21.98
N TRP A 85 1.48 5.22 -21.36
CA TRP A 85 1.96 5.26 -19.98
C TRP A 85 3.18 6.14 -19.71
N ARG A 86 3.79 6.74 -20.75
CA ARG A 86 4.90 7.68 -20.59
C ARG A 86 4.44 9.08 -20.18
N GLY A 87 3.14 9.36 -20.27
CA GLY A 87 2.54 10.60 -19.81
C GLY A 87 2.57 10.74 -18.29
N ARG A 88 2.50 11.98 -17.80
CA ARG A 88 2.28 12.24 -16.38
C ARG A 88 0.85 11.87 -16.03
N GLU A 89 0.70 10.96 -15.08
CA GLU A 89 -0.59 10.44 -14.62
C GLU A 89 -1.37 11.49 -13.81
N ILE A 90 -0.65 12.35 -13.08
CA ILE A 90 -1.19 13.52 -12.40
C ILE A 90 -0.41 14.76 -12.85
N LYS A 91 -1.10 15.89 -13.07
CA LYS A 91 -0.43 17.21 -13.10
C LYS A 91 0.02 17.53 -11.68
N THR A 92 1.30 17.27 -11.40
CA THR A 92 1.93 17.48 -10.09
C THR A 92 1.58 18.87 -9.56
N THR A 93 0.72 18.92 -8.55
CA THR A 93 0.28 20.17 -7.95
C THR A 93 0.73 20.17 -6.50
N HIS A 94 1.41 21.24 -6.07
CA HIS A 94 1.93 21.44 -4.71
C HIS A 94 0.89 21.16 -3.59
N HIS A 95 -0.40 21.24 -3.91
CA HIS A 95 -1.51 20.93 -3.00
C HIS A 95 -1.55 19.47 -2.51
N ALA A 96 -0.98 18.51 -3.24
CA ALA A 96 -1.05 17.09 -2.86
C ALA A 96 -0.34 16.79 -1.53
N ILE A 97 0.84 17.38 -1.30
CA ILE A 97 1.59 17.21 -0.04
C ILE A 97 0.82 17.82 1.14
N VAL A 98 0.26 19.01 0.95
CA VAL A 98 -0.52 19.70 1.99
C VAL A 98 -1.75 18.87 2.36
N LEU A 99 -2.46 18.36 1.37
CA LEU A 99 -3.60 17.47 1.56
C LEU A 99 -3.19 16.19 2.29
N GLY A 100 -2.09 15.56 1.88
CA GLY A 100 -1.54 14.39 2.57
C GLY A 100 -1.20 14.66 4.03
N LEU A 101 -0.61 15.83 4.33
CA LEU A 101 -0.30 16.22 5.71
C LEU A 101 -1.57 16.44 6.53
N ILE A 102 -2.59 17.10 5.97
CA ILE A 102 -3.90 17.27 6.62
C ILE A 102 -4.50 15.89 6.93
N VAL A 103 -4.53 14.99 5.95
CA VAL A 103 -5.05 13.62 6.12
C VAL A 103 -4.26 12.86 7.18
N ALA A 104 -2.93 12.97 7.19
CA ALA A 104 -2.11 12.30 8.20
C ALA A 104 -2.40 12.78 9.62
N VAL A 105 -2.53 14.11 9.81
CA VAL A 105 -2.89 14.70 11.10
C VAL A 105 -4.30 14.27 11.53
N LEU A 106 -5.27 14.31 10.62
CA LEU A 106 -6.64 13.85 10.90
C LEU A 106 -6.67 12.37 11.27
N ALA A 107 -5.96 11.51 10.53
CA ALA A 107 -5.88 10.08 10.80
C ALA A 107 -5.25 9.81 12.19
N TYR A 108 -4.25 10.58 12.61
CA TYR A 108 -3.71 10.50 13.97
C TYR A 108 -4.78 10.80 15.03
N PHE A 109 -5.58 11.85 14.86
CA PHE A 109 -6.68 12.15 15.79
C PHE A 109 -7.77 11.07 15.77
N LEU A 110 -8.06 10.50 14.60
CA LEU A 110 -8.99 9.38 14.44
C LEU A 110 -8.48 8.08 15.08
N TYR A 111 -7.18 7.96 15.34
CA TYR A 111 -6.61 6.82 16.06
C TYR A 111 -6.78 6.92 17.59
N ILE A 112 -7.05 8.10 18.16
CA ILE A 112 -7.19 8.28 19.62
C ILE A 112 -8.23 7.32 20.25
N PRO A 113 -9.42 7.08 19.67
CA PRO A 113 -10.36 6.10 20.20
C PRO A 113 -9.81 4.67 20.18
N VAL A 114 -9.05 4.30 19.14
CA VAL A 114 -8.38 2.99 19.05
C VAL A 114 -7.37 2.86 20.17
N TYR A 115 -6.51 3.87 20.36
CA TYR A 115 -5.59 3.91 21.50
C TYR A 115 -6.31 3.81 22.85
N LYS A 116 -7.43 4.52 23.04
CA LYS A 116 -8.20 4.41 24.30
C LYS A 116 -8.75 3.00 24.55
N ALA A 117 -9.03 2.24 23.50
CA ALA A 117 -9.53 0.88 23.60
C ALA A 117 -8.41 -0.17 23.79
N THR A 118 -7.25 0.03 23.16
CA THR A 118 -6.14 -0.94 23.16
C THR A 118 -5.02 -0.59 24.14
N ASN A 119 -4.94 0.66 24.57
CA ASN A 119 -3.80 1.28 25.25
C ASN A 119 -2.47 1.10 24.48
N ASP A 120 -2.54 1.04 23.15
CA ASP A 120 -1.40 0.76 22.28
C ASP A 120 -1.31 1.72 21.08
N TRP A 121 -0.16 2.39 20.95
CA TRP A 121 0.18 3.29 19.84
C TRP A 121 0.87 2.61 18.67
N SER A 122 1.22 1.33 18.77
CA SER A 122 1.96 0.58 17.74
C SER A 122 1.31 0.62 16.35
N GLY A 123 -0.02 0.67 16.28
CA GLY A 123 -0.79 0.72 15.04
C GLY A 123 -0.95 2.10 14.41
N VAL A 124 -0.52 3.20 15.05
CA VAL A 124 -0.84 4.56 14.59
C VAL A 124 -0.24 4.87 13.22
N ILE A 125 0.99 4.42 12.96
CA ILE A 125 1.67 4.62 11.67
C ILE A 125 0.90 3.90 10.56
N ALA A 126 0.53 2.63 10.79
CA ALA A 126 -0.24 1.85 9.85
C ALA A 126 -1.63 2.46 9.59
N PHE A 127 -2.26 3.01 10.63
CA PHE A 127 -3.55 3.68 10.52
C PHE A 127 -3.46 4.97 9.70
N VAL A 128 -2.43 5.80 9.93
CA VAL A 128 -2.17 6.98 9.09
C VAL A 128 -1.90 6.57 7.65
N LEU A 129 -1.11 5.52 7.44
CA LEU A 129 -0.81 4.98 6.12
C LEU A 129 -2.07 4.52 5.37
N LEU A 130 -3.05 3.96 6.08
CA LEU A 130 -4.32 3.51 5.51
C LEU A 130 -5.05 4.68 4.85
N PHE A 131 -5.23 5.78 5.58
CA PHE A 131 -5.90 6.98 5.04
C PHE A 131 -5.09 7.67 3.95
N LEU A 132 -3.76 7.70 4.06
CA LEU A 132 -2.91 8.21 2.98
C LEU A 132 -3.05 7.35 1.71
N SER A 133 -3.16 6.04 1.84
CA SER A 133 -3.32 5.14 0.70
C SER A 133 -4.69 5.31 0.04
N MET A 134 -5.75 5.47 0.83
CA MET A 134 -7.07 5.87 0.31
C MET A 134 -7.01 7.20 -0.44
N LEU A 135 -6.26 8.18 0.07
CA LEU A 135 -6.05 9.44 -0.62
C LEU A 135 -5.28 9.27 -1.94
N ILE A 136 -4.28 8.40 -1.99
CA ILE A 136 -3.57 8.05 -3.23
C ILE A 136 -4.58 7.52 -4.24
N ILE A 137 -5.42 6.53 -3.88
CA ILE A 137 -6.44 5.99 -4.79
C ILE A 137 -7.38 7.09 -5.30
N ALA A 138 -7.92 7.91 -4.40
CA ALA A 138 -8.87 8.98 -4.74
C ALA A 138 -8.27 10.09 -5.61
N SER A 139 -6.95 10.27 -5.60
CA SER A 139 -6.26 11.30 -6.38
C SER A 139 -5.91 10.85 -7.80
N ARG A 140 -6.06 9.56 -8.11
CA ARG A 140 -5.59 8.94 -9.36
C ARG A 140 -6.76 8.70 -10.29
N ARG A 141 -6.60 9.05 -11.56
CA ARG A 141 -7.64 8.84 -12.60
C ARG A 141 -7.47 7.52 -13.33
N ASN A 142 -6.27 6.97 -13.27
CA ASN A 142 -5.90 5.80 -14.00
C ASN A 142 -6.10 4.52 -13.19
N ALA A 143 -6.68 3.48 -13.80
CA ALA A 143 -6.95 2.22 -13.13
C ALA A 143 -5.67 1.54 -12.59
N LEU A 144 -4.55 1.53 -13.32
CA LEU A 144 -3.30 0.92 -12.86
C LEU A 144 -2.72 1.66 -11.65
N ALA A 145 -2.82 2.98 -11.63
CA ALA A 145 -2.32 3.74 -10.50
C ALA A 145 -3.24 3.67 -9.28
N GLN A 146 -4.56 3.56 -9.49
CA GLN A 146 -5.49 3.21 -8.43
C GLN A 146 -5.17 1.83 -7.86
N ILE A 147 -4.78 0.85 -8.68
CA ILE A 147 -4.26 -0.44 -8.18
C ILE A 147 -3.01 -0.23 -7.33
N VAL A 148 -2.08 0.62 -7.74
CA VAL A 148 -0.90 0.90 -6.90
C VAL A 148 -1.30 1.52 -5.56
N GLY A 149 -2.25 2.47 -5.55
CA GLY A 149 -2.82 3.01 -4.31
C GLY A 149 -3.49 1.93 -3.45
N TYR A 150 -4.22 1.02 -4.07
CA TYR A 150 -4.86 -0.12 -3.41
C TYR A 150 -3.83 -1.08 -2.79
N LEU A 151 -2.73 -1.39 -3.48
CA LEU A 151 -1.65 -2.21 -2.92
C LEU A 151 -1.00 -1.53 -1.71
N SER A 152 -0.85 -0.20 -1.72
CA SER A 152 -0.42 0.58 -0.55
C SER A 152 -1.44 0.51 0.59
N GLU A 153 -2.73 0.51 0.28
CA GLU A 153 -3.81 0.39 1.27
C GLU A 153 -3.80 -0.99 1.92
N GLU A 154 -3.65 -2.06 1.15
CA GLU A 154 -3.52 -3.41 1.69
C GLU A 154 -2.26 -3.57 2.54
N ASN A 155 -1.16 -2.92 2.16
CA ASN A 155 0.06 -2.88 2.96
C ASN A 155 -0.20 -2.21 4.32
N ALA A 156 -1.00 -1.15 4.34
CA ALA A 156 -1.44 -0.50 5.58
C ALA A 156 -2.33 -1.40 6.43
N LEU A 157 -3.30 -2.09 5.83
CA LEU A 157 -4.18 -3.03 6.53
C LEU A 157 -3.39 -4.19 7.14
N LEU A 158 -2.46 -4.78 6.39
CA LEU A 158 -1.62 -5.88 6.85
C LEU A 158 -0.72 -5.42 8.02
N TYR A 159 -0.11 -4.24 7.88
CA TYR A 159 0.68 -3.64 8.95
C TYR A 159 -0.16 -3.37 10.22
N LEU A 160 -1.36 -2.81 10.06
CA LEU A 160 -2.26 -2.53 11.17
C LEU A 160 -2.70 -3.83 11.87
N ALA A 161 -3.01 -4.88 11.10
CA ALA A 161 -3.39 -6.18 11.63
C ALA A 161 -2.25 -6.80 12.45
N VAL A 162 -1.01 -6.75 11.96
CA VAL A 162 0.17 -7.30 12.66
C VAL A 162 0.42 -6.60 14.01
N MET A 163 0.10 -5.31 14.09
CA MET A 163 0.25 -4.52 15.30
C MET A 163 -0.89 -4.74 16.29
N LEU A 164 -2.14 -4.76 15.84
CA LEU A 164 -3.32 -4.70 16.71
C LEU A 164 -4.07 -6.02 16.91
N SER A 165 -3.89 -7.00 16.03
CA SER A 165 -4.70 -8.22 16.02
C SER A 165 -3.93 -9.47 16.45
N PRO A 166 -4.60 -10.43 17.12
CA PRO A 166 -3.99 -11.71 17.45
C PRO A 166 -3.82 -12.59 16.20
N MET A 167 -2.85 -13.51 16.25
CA MET A 167 -2.86 -14.69 15.37
C MET A 167 -4.03 -15.59 15.78
N PRO A 168 -4.83 -16.16 14.86
CA PRO A 168 -4.61 -16.34 13.41
C PRO A 168 -5.26 -15.28 12.51
N MET A 169 -6.02 -14.33 13.05
CA MET A 169 -6.83 -13.39 12.26
C MET A 169 -5.99 -12.64 11.23
N VAL A 170 -4.79 -12.19 11.60
CA VAL A 170 -3.86 -11.49 10.69
C VAL A 170 -3.55 -12.31 9.44
N LEU A 171 -3.32 -13.62 9.58
CA LEU A 171 -2.98 -14.50 8.47
C LEU A 171 -4.20 -14.72 7.56
N GLU A 172 -5.37 -14.97 8.14
CA GLU A 172 -6.61 -15.17 7.39
C GLU A 172 -6.98 -13.91 6.59
N PHE A 173 -6.98 -12.74 7.24
CA PHE A 173 -7.24 -11.46 6.57
C PHE A 173 -6.16 -11.13 5.54
N GLY A 174 -4.89 -11.41 5.82
CA GLY A 174 -3.80 -11.19 4.87
C GLY A 174 -3.99 -11.98 3.57
N ILE A 175 -4.33 -13.27 3.67
CA ILE A 175 -4.59 -14.12 2.50
C ILE A 175 -5.83 -13.65 1.75
N LEU A 176 -6.91 -13.31 2.45
CA LEU A 176 -8.14 -12.82 1.82
C LEU A 176 -7.88 -11.53 1.04
N LEU A 177 -7.12 -10.60 1.61
CA LEU A 177 -6.71 -9.37 0.95
C LEU A 177 -5.88 -9.68 -0.32
N ASP A 178 -4.84 -10.51 -0.20
CA ASP A 178 -4.01 -10.93 -1.35
C ASP A 178 -4.84 -11.54 -2.49
N MET A 179 -5.87 -12.33 -2.17
CA MET A 179 -6.77 -12.90 -3.17
C MET A 179 -7.59 -11.82 -3.89
N ILE A 180 -8.11 -10.84 -3.15
CA ILE A 180 -8.85 -9.71 -3.74
C ILE A 180 -7.92 -8.91 -4.65
N ALA A 181 -6.70 -8.63 -4.21
CA ALA A 181 -5.68 -7.93 -4.99
C ALA A 181 -5.38 -8.65 -6.30
N PHE A 182 -5.19 -9.96 -6.24
CA PHE A 182 -4.90 -10.77 -7.41
C PHE A 182 -6.05 -10.75 -8.42
N VAL A 183 -7.30 -10.90 -7.94
CA VAL A 183 -8.49 -10.84 -8.81
C VAL A 183 -8.64 -9.45 -9.43
N LEU A 184 -8.51 -8.38 -8.64
CA LEU A 184 -8.59 -7.01 -9.12
C LEU A 184 -7.53 -6.73 -10.19
N LEU A 185 -6.29 -7.12 -9.93
CA LEU A 185 -5.17 -6.99 -10.87
C LEU A 185 -5.45 -7.75 -12.17
N ALA A 186 -5.93 -9.00 -12.08
CA ALA A 186 -6.25 -9.81 -13.26
C ALA A 186 -7.37 -9.19 -14.10
N VAL A 187 -8.43 -8.66 -13.45
CA VAL A 187 -9.55 -8.00 -14.14
C VAL A 187 -9.07 -6.74 -14.85
N VAL A 188 -8.33 -5.86 -14.18
CA VAL A 188 -7.87 -4.60 -14.78
C VAL A 188 -6.87 -4.86 -15.91
N LEU A 189 -5.86 -5.71 -15.71
CA LEU A 189 -4.91 -6.05 -16.78
C LEU A 189 -5.60 -6.75 -17.97
N GLY A 190 -6.63 -7.56 -17.71
CA GLY A 190 -7.44 -8.19 -18.75
C GLY A 190 -8.30 -7.17 -19.52
N ALA A 191 -8.89 -6.22 -18.81
CA ALA A 191 -9.70 -5.16 -19.39
C ALA A 191 -8.84 -4.20 -20.22
N GLU A 192 -7.65 -3.81 -19.74
CA GLU A 192 -6.74 -2.96 -20.50
C GLU A 192 -6.29 -3.59 -21.82
N LYS A 193 -6.00 -4.90 -21.82
CA LYS A 193 -5.67 -5.62 -23.06
C LYS A 193 -6.80 -5.62 -24.08
N ARG A 194 -8.05 -5.47 -23.61
CA ARG A 194 -9.25 -5.53 -24.46
C ARG A 194 -9.75 -4.16 -24.89
N TYR A 195 -9.63 -3.15 -24.04
CA TYR A 195 -10.25 -1.83 -24.20
C TYR A 195 -9.23 -0.68 -24.30
N GLY A 196 -7.93 -0.94 -24.07
CA GLY A 196 -6.91 0.10 -23.95
C GLY A 196 -6.82 0.69 -22.53
N PRO A 197 -5.98 1.72 -22.32
CA PRO A 197 -5.79 2.35 -21.01
C PRO A 197 -7.11 2.83 -20.42
N LEU A 198 -7.44 2.36 -19.22
CA LEU A 198 -8.70 2.70 -18.57
C LEU A 198 -8.56 3.97 -17.72
N GLU A 199 -9.20 5.04 -18.17
CA GLU A 199 -9.50 6.20 -17.34
C GLU A 199 -10.84 5.98 -16.64
N VAL A 200 -10.85 6.05 -15.30
CA VAL A 200 -12.05 5.72 -14.52
C VAL A 200 -13.19 6.72 -14.76
N GLU A 201 -12.86 7.94 -15.21
CA GLU A 201 -13.85 8.98 -15.56
C GLU A 201 -14.63 8.64 -16.86
N GLU A 202 -14.10 7.81 -17.76
CA GLU A 202 -14.77 7.43 -19.01
C GLU A 202 -15.77 6.28 -18.84
N LEU A 203 -15.71 5.54 -17.72
CA LEU A 203 -16.58 4.39 -17.44
C LEU A 203 -17.93 4.77 -16.78
N VAL A 204 -18.14 6.05 -16.50
CA VAL A 204 -19.37 6.59 -15.89
C VAL A 204 -20.31 7.18 -16.96
N GLY A 205 -19.97 7.05 -18.24
CA GLY A 205 -20.74 7.54 -19.40
C GLY A 205 -21.58 6.48 -20.09
#